data_AF-D7VN88-F1
#
_entry.id   AF-D7VN88-F1
#
_cell.length_a   1.000
_cell.length_b   1.000
_cell.length_c   1.000
_cell.angle_alpha   90.00
_cell.angle_beta   90.00
_cell.angle_gamma   90.00
#
_symmetry.space_group_name_H-M   'P 1'
#
loop_
_entity.id
_entity.type
_entity.pdbx_description
1 polymer ?
#
loop_
_entity_poly.entity_id
_entity_poly.type
_entity_poly.pdbx_seq_one_letter_code
_entity_poly.pdbx_strand_id
1 'polypeptide(L)' 'MKHKYPLKTRAFAMELLHKSNTIVEVSHKIGCGIRTVSRWYMDYLGYRGKEGIIEVKQSKLNSPRPV' A
#
# COMPACT_ATOMS: atom_id res chain seq x y z
N MET A 1 -11.83 8.97 -1.35
CA MET A 1 -11.80 7.64 -2.01
C MET A 1 -11.99 6.58 -0.94
N LYS A 2 -13.11 5.84 -0.93
CA LYS A 2 -13.31 4.71 0.01
C LYS A 2 -12.34 3.60 -0.41
N HIS A 3 -11.25 3.41 0.33
CA HIS A 3 -10.36 2.27 0.10
C HIS A 3 -11.16 0.99 0.33
N LYS A 4 -11.39 0.21 -0.74
CA LYS A 4 -12.16 -1.05 -0.72
C LYS A 4 -11.60 -2.06 0.29
N TYR A 5 -10.34 -1.91 0.70
CA TYR A 5 -9.68 -2.74 1.69
C TYR A 5 -9.00 -1.87 2.76
N PRO A 6 -9.21 -2.17 4.06
CA PRO A 6 -8.57 -1.43 5.14
C PRO A 6 -7.05 -1.65 5.13
N LEU A 7 -6.31 -0.66 5.64
CA LEU A 7 -4.85 -0.67 5.67
C LEU A 7 -4.31 -1.92 6.39
N LYS A 8 -4.96 -2.34 7.48
CA LYS A 8 -4.62 -3.53 8.25
C LYS A 8 -4.59 -4.80 7.38
N THR A 9 -5.57 -4.96 6.49
CA THR A 9 -5.63 -6.11 5.57
C THR A 9 -4.48 -6.09 4.57
N ARG A 10 -4.11 -4.89 4.08
CA ARG A 10 -2.98 -4.73 3.17
C ARG A 10 -1.65 -5.05 3.85
N ALA A 11 -1.45 -4.57 5.08
CA ALA A 11 -0.26 -4.85 5.88
C ALA A 11 -0.11 -6.35 6.14
N PHE A 12 -1.19 -7.01 6.56
CA PHE A 12 -1.21 -8.46 6.76
C PHE A 12 -0.86 -9.25 5.49
N ALA A 13 -1.34 -8.81 4.32
CA ALA A 13 -0.97 -9.40 3.04
C ALA A 13 0.55 -9.34 2.79
N MET A 14 1.18 -8.20 3.08
CA MET A 14 2.63 -8.03 2.90
C MET A 14 3.43 -8.90 3.88
N GLU A 15 2.99 -9.00 5.14
CA GLU A 15 3.63 -9.89 6.11
C GLU A 15 3.59 -11.37 5.66
N LEU A 16 2.49 -11.81 5.05
CA LEU A 16 2.39 -13.16 4.50
C LEU A 16 3.33 -13.38 3.32
N LEU A 17 3.44 -12.40 2.40
CA LEU A 17 4.38 -12.47 1.29
C LEU A 17 5.83 -12.52 1.77
N HIS A 18 6.17 -11.78 2.83
CA HIS A 18 7.49 -11.83 3.46
C HIS A 18 7.81 -13.16 4.14
N LYS A 19 6.79 -13.90 4.62
CA LYS A 19 6.92 -15.25 5.17
C LYS A 19 6.99 -16.34 4.10
N SER A 20 7.38 -15.98 2.88
CA SER A 20 7.52 -16.88 1.73
C SER A 20 6.21 -17.48 1.18
N ASN A 21 5.04 -16.90 1.50
CA ASN A 21 3.79 -17.30 0.83
C ASN A 21 3.71 -16.68 -0.56
N THR A 22 3.12 -17.39 -1.52
CA THR A 22 2.93 -16.87 -2.87
C THR A 22 1.78 -15.86 -2.94
N ILE A 23 1.80 -14.99 -3.96
CA ILE A 23 0.71 -14.04 -4.22
C ILE A 23 -0.64 -14.77 -4.39
N VAL A 24 -0.63 -15.97 -4.99
CA VAL A 24 -1.83 -16.80 -5.19
C VAL A 24 -2.41 -17.23 -3.84
N GLU A 25 -1.59 -17.80 -2.95
CA GLU A 25 -2.02 -18.24 -1.62
C GLU A 25 -2.55 -17.07 -0.78
N VAL A 26 -1.85 -15.93 -0.79
CA VAL A 26 -2.28 -14.72 -0.08
C VAL A 26 -3.61 -14.20 -0.63
N SER A 27 -3.81 -14.24 -1.95
CA SER A 27 -5.06 -13.83 -2.59
C SER A 27 -6.24 -14.71 -2.17
N HIS A 28 -6.04 -16.03 -2.12
CA HIS A 28 -7.03 -17.00 -1.63
C HIS A 28 -7.34 -16.78 -0.15
N LYS A 29 -6.32 -16.57 0.68
CA LYS A 29 -6.47 -16.40 2.14
C LYS A 29 -7.21 -15.12 2.53
N ILE A 30 -7.05 -14.05 1.75
CA ILE A 30 -7.71 -12.76 1.98
C ILE A 30 -9.07 -12.67 1.25
N GLY A 31 -9.31 -13.53 0.27
CA GLY A 31 -10.52 -13.48 -0.56
C GLY A 31 -10.52 -12.28 -1.51
N CYS A 32 -9.36 -11.96 -2.08
CA CYS A 32 -9.23 -10.87 -3.07
C CYS A 32 -8.58 -11.38 -4.35
N GLY A 33 -8.78 -10.67 -5.47
CA GLY A 33 -8.17 -11.09 -6.74
C GLY A 33 -6.65 -10.97 -6.70
N ILE A 34 -5.94 -11.90 -7.33
CA ILE A 34 -4.47 -11.94 -7.45
C ILE A 34 -3.91 -10.58 -7.89
N ARG A 35 -4.52 -9.94 -8.90
CA ARG A 35 -4.13 -8.60 -9.38
C ARG A 35 -4.10 -7.53 -8.29
N THR A 36 -4.98 -7.65 -7.29
CA THR A 36 -5.07 -6.73 -6.15
C THR A 36 -3.85 -6.88 -5.25
N VAL A 37 -3.48 -8.11 -4.92
CA VAL A 37 -2.31 -8.41 -4.08
C VAL A 37 -1.03 -8.04 -4.82
N SER A 38 -0.91 -8.37 -6.10
CA SER A 38 0.21 -7.95 -6.94
C SER A 38 0.36 -6.43 -6.96
N ARG A 39 -0.74 -5.68 -7.07
CA ARG A 39 -0.68 -4.22 -7.04
C ARG A 39 -0.17 -3.70 -5.71
N TRP A 40 -0.65 -4.25 -4.59
CA TRP A 40 -0.15 -3.84 -3.27
C TRP A 40 1.32 -4.15 -3.08
N TYR A 41 1.77 -5.30 -3.59
CA TYR A 41 3.18 -5.67 -3.52
C TYR A 41 4.06 -4.74 -4.36
N MET A 42 3.62 -4.37 -5.56
CA MET A 42 4.32 -3.38 -6.39
C MET A 42 4.32 -1.99 -5.75
N ASP A 43 3.21 -1.54 -5.16
CA ASP A 43 3.14 -0.27 -4.44
C ASP A 43 4.07 -0.30 -3.20
N TYR A 44 4.15 -1.43 -2.49
CA TYR A 44 5.05 -1.65 -1.35
C TYR A 44 6.52 -1.64 -1.76
N LEU A 45 6.89 -2.36 -2.84
CA LEU A 45 8.24 -2.31 -3.40
C LEU A 45 8.60 -0.92 -3.91
N GLY A 46 7.65 -0.20 -4.51
CA GLY A 46 7.83 1.19 -4.92
C GLY A 46 8.05 2.13 -3.74
N TYR A 47 7.38 1.90 -2.60
CA TYR A 47 7.65 2.63 -1.36
C TYR A 47 9.05 2.34 -0.82
N ARG A 48 9.46 1.06 -0.83
CA ARG A 48 10.79 0.62 -0.37
C ARG A 48 11.93 1.09 -1.29
N GLY A 49 11.70 1.12 -2.60
CA GLY A 49 12.62 1.69 -3.59
C GLY A 49 12.69 3.22 -3.57
N LYS A 50 11.70 3.88 -2.97
CA LYS A 50 11.67 5.33 -2.73
C LYS A 50 12.26 5.73 -1.38
N GLU A 51 12.85 4.82 -0.60
CA GLU A 51 13.62 5.21 0.58
C GLU A 51 14.86 6.08 0.24
N GLY A 52 15.20 6.26 -1.04
CA GLY A 52 16.13 7.29 -1.54
C GLY A 52 15.51 8.56 -2.13
N ILE A 53 14.17 8.64 -2.24
CA ILE A 53 13.47 9.84 -2.73
C ILE A 53 12.41 10.19 -1.69
N ILE A 54 12.74 11.13 -0.82
CA ILE A 54 11.81 11.80 0.07
C ILE A 54 10.71 12.42 -0.80
N GLU A 55 9.60 11.71 -1.01
CA GLU A 55 8.37 12.34 -1.46
C GLU A 55 7.92 13.22 -0.31
N VAL A 56 8.35 14.48 -0.36
CA VAL A 56 7.79 15.58 0.41
C VAL A 56 6.31 15.58 0.06
N LYS A 57 5.49 14.94 0.91
CA LYS A 57 4.06 15.21 0.96
C LYS A 57 3.95 16.70 1.22
N GLN A 58 3.69 17.48 0.15
CA GLN A 58 3.16 18.82 0.30
C GLN A 58 1.78 18.67 0.96
N SER A 59 1.79 18.64 2.30
CA SER A 59 0.61 19.02 3.06
C SER A 59 0.25 20.41 2.54
N LYS A 60 -0.87 20.51 1.80
CA LYS A 60 -1.46 21.80 1.47
C LYS A 60 -1.76 22.49 2.80
N LEU A 61 -0.85 23.35 3.25
CA LEU A 61 -1.09 24.30 4.32
C LEU A 61 -2.08 25.31 3.73
N ASN A 62 -3.36 25.08 3.97
CA ASN A 62 -4.39 26.04 3.64
C ASN A 62 -4.30 27.15 4.69
N SER A 63 -3.32 28.05 4.55
CA SER A 63 -3.29 29.30 5.31
C SER A 63 -4.23 30.30 4.64
N PRO A 64 -5.30 30.77 5.32
CA PRO A 64 -6.10 31.86 4.80
C PRO A 64 -5.24 33.13 4.70
N ARG A 65 -5.39 33.82 3.57
CA ARG A 65 -4.76 35.12 3.27
C ARG A 65 -5.22 36.17 4.31
N PRO A 66 -4.32 36.95 4.94
CA PRO A 66 -4.76 38.15 5.63
C PRO A 66 -5.13 39.23 4.59
N VAL A 67 -6.22 39.94 4.89
CA VAL A 67 -6.74 41.12 4.19
C VAL A 67 -5.98 42.36 4.62
#